data_AF-A0A6C1C6C0-F1
#
_entry.id   AF-A0A6C1C6C0-F1
#
_cell.length_a   1.000
_cell.length_b   1.000
_cell.length_c   1.000
_cell.angle_alpha   90.00
_cell.angle_beta   90.00
_cell.angle_gamma   90.00
#
_symmetry.space_group_name_H-M   'P 1'
#
loop_
_entity.id
_entity.type
_entity.pdbx_description
1 polymer ?
#
loop_
_entity_poly.entity_id
_entity_poly.type
_entity_poly.pdbx_seq_one_letter_code
_entity_poly.pdbx_strand_id
1 'polypeptide(L)'
;MSAVLALGIGGAVAPAAHAAVGATGAATVQAPADHADYTSKDPRTGRVDKGRAESAGRAGQGAPPARATLSCHSPQLSGRVFAVTCSGQAYRVFVDCSNRVRYVTPVLSGTRRVAVVCPAGTTAIGGGAFGR
;
A
#
# COMPACT_ATOMS: atom_id res chain seq x y z
N MET A 1 -71.89 -17.44 -6.97
CA MET A 1 -70.88 -17.11 -5.95
C MET A 1 -69.54 -17.66 -6.41
N SER A 2 -68.51 -16.85 -6.24
CA SER A 2 -67.26 -16.79 -7.00
C SER A 2 -66.38 -18.06 -7.01
N ALA A 3 -65.82 -18.37 -8.18
CA ALA A 3 -64.68 -19.29 -8.35
C ALA A 3 -63.38 -18.47 -8.38
N VAL A 4 -62.41 -18.81 -7.54
CA VAL A 4 -61.09 -18.17 -7.49
C VAL A 4 -60.11 -19.01 -8.32
N LEU A 5 -59.61 -18.44 -9.41
CA LEU A 5 -58.51 -18.99 -10.22
C LEU A 5 -57.17 -18.56 -9.61
N ALA A 6 -56.43 -19.51 -9.05
CA ALA A 6 -55.06 -19.32 -8.58
C ALA A 6 -54.08 -19.48 -9.77
N LEU A 7 -53.52 -18.36 -10.23
CA LEU A 7 -52.41 -18.34 -11.20
C LEU A 7 -51.09 -18.61 -10.46
N GLY A 8 -50.67 -19.87 -10.43
CA GLY A 8 -49.33 -20.26 -10.00
C GLY A 8 -48.31 -20.01 -11.12
N ILE A 9 -47.51 -18.96 -10.99
CA ILE A 9 -46.39 -18.68 -11.90
C ILE A 9 -45.18 -19.45 -11.36
N GLY A 10 -44.98 -20.68 -11.84
CA GLY A 10 -43.76 -21.46 -11.60
C GLY A 10 -42.65 -20.96 -12.51
N GLY A 11 -41.85 -20.02 -12.03
CA GLY A 11 -40.69 -19.48 -12.74
C GLY A 11 -39.62 -20.54 -12.97
N ALA A 12 -39.12 -20.59 -14.21
CA ALA A 12 -37.98 -21.40 -14.62
C ALA A 12 -36.73 -21.03 -13.80
N VAL A 13 -36.08 -22.03 -13.20
CA VAL A 13 -34.73 -21.88 -12.63
C VAL A 13 -33.71 -21.82 -13.76
N ALA A 14 -33.20 -20.62 -14.05
CA ALA A 14 -31.99 -20.46 -14.84
C ALA A 14 -30.77 -20.90 -13.99
N PRO A 15 -29.77 -21.59 -14.56
CA PRO A 15 -28.55 -21.90 -13.83
C PRO A 15 -27.81 -20.59 -13.55
N ALA A 16 -27.73 -20.21 -12.28
CA ALA A 16 -26.86 -19.14 -11.83
C ALA A 16 -25.41 -19.55 -12.17
N ALA A 17 -24.78 -18.77 -13.03
CA ALA A 17 -23.34 -18.81 -13.21
C ALA A 17 -22.68 -18.60 -11.85
N HIS A 18 -22.08 -19.65 -11.31
CA HIS A 18 -21.20 -19.56 -10.15
C HIS A 18 -19.95 -18.79 -10.55
N ALA A 19 -20.01 -17.46 -10.50
CA ALA A 19 -18.80 -16.66 -10.32
C ALA A 19 -18.28 -17.00 -8.93
N ALA A 20 -17.19 -17.77 -8.87
CA ALA A 20 -16.46 -18.03 -7.65
C ALA A 20 -16.09 -16.70 -7.00
N VAL A 21 -16.89 -16.27 -6.03
CA VAL A 21 -16.54 -15.17 -5.13
C VAL A 21 -15.38 -15.70 -4.30
N GLY A 22 -14.20 -15.19 -4.64
CA GLY A 22 -12.95 -15.54 -4.02
C GLY A 22 -13.06 -15.53 -2.51
N ALA A 23 -12.49 -16.58 -1.93
CA ALA A 23 -12.08 -16.72 -0.55
C ALA A 23 -12.30 -15.44 0.30
N THR A 24 -13.29 -15.50 1.17
CA THR A 24 -13.26 -14.81 2.46
C THR A 24 -12.02 -15.29 3.20
N GLY A 25 -10.87 -14.70 2.86
CA GLY A 25 -9.65 -14.84 3.60
C GLY A 25 -9.93 -14.33 5.00
N ALA A 26 -9.97 -15.26 5.95
CA ALA A 26 -9.84 -14.95 7.35
C ALA A 26 -8.72 -13.92 7.48
N ALA A 27 -9.04 -12.73 7.98
CA ALA A 27 -8.04 -11.75 8.36
C ALA A 27 -7.24 -12.37 9.50
N THR A 28 -6.22 -13.15 9.16
CA THR A 28 -5.16 -13.49 10.08
C THR A 28 -4.63 -12.16 10.57
N VAL A 29 -4.75 -11.92 11.88
CA VAL A 29 -4.03 -10.85 12.54
C VAL A 29 -2.55 -11.19 12.38
N GLN A 30 -1.97 -10.76 11.26
CA GLN A 30 -0.58 -10.96 10.95
C GLN A 30 0.21 -10.28 12.08
N ALA A 31 1.09 -11.01 12.74
CA ALA A 31 2.07 -10.41 13.63
C ALA A 31 2.74 -9.24 12.89
N PRO A 32 2.99 -8.09 13.55
CA PRO A 32 3.60 -6.95 12.89
C PRO A 32 4.92 -7.41 12.29
N ALA A 33 5.01 -7.43 10.96
CA ALA A 33 6.27 -7.77 10.32
C ALA A 33 7.29 -6.70 10.70
N ASP A 34 8.50 -7.14 11.06
CA ASP A 34 9.56 -6.23 11.51
C ASP A 34 10.01 -5.25 10.41
N HIS A 35 9.71 -5.58 9.16
CA HIS A 35 10.15 -4.84 7.99
C HIS A 35 9.09 -4.79 6.88
N ALA A 36 9.18 -3.75 6.07
CA ALA A 36 8.51 -3.61 4.78
C ALA A 36 9.55 -3.74 3.65
N ASP A 37 9.15 -4.25 2.49
CA ASP A 37 10.06 -4.29 1.34
C ASP A 37 10.09 -2.92 0.65
N TYR A 38 11.23 -2.55 0.08
CA TYR A 38 11.29 -1.39 -0.81
C TYR A 38 12.12 -1.63 -2.06
N THR A 39 11.82 -0.85 -3.08
CA THR A 39 12.61 -0.73 -4.30
C THR A 39 12.95 0.74 -4.54
N SER A 40 14.13 1.00 -5.09
CA SER A 40 14.62 2.32 -5.45
C SER A 40 15.16 2.27 -6.87
N LYS A 41 14.46 2.92 -7.79
CA LYS A 41 14.85 3.01 -9.20
C LYS A 41 15.49 4.36 -9.48
N ASP A 42 16.71 4.35 -10.01
CA ASP A 42 17.31 5.53 -10.62
C ASP A 42 16.65 5.78 -11.99
N PRO A 43 15.98 6.92 -12.21
CA PRO A 43 15.32 7.20 -13.48
C PRO A 43 16.31 7.55 -14.61
N ARG A 44 17.56 7.94 -14.31
CA ARG A 44 18.58 8.27 -15.31
C ARG A 44 19.27 7.02 -15.84
N THR A 45 19.65 6.12 -14.95
CA THR A 45 20.40 4.89 -15.31
C THR A 45 19.49 3.67 -15.46
N GLY A 46 18.25 3.74 -14.98
CA GLY A 46 17.33 2.61 -14.93
C GLY A 46 17.65 1.59 -13.84
N ARG A 47 18.76 1.74 -13.11
CA ARG A 47 19.19 0.81 -12.06
C ARG A 47 18.14 0.71 -10.97
N VAL A 48 17.82 -0.52 -10.56
CA VAL A 48 16.89 -0.82 -9.47
C VAL A 48 17.65 -1.45 -8.33
N ASP A 49 17.61 -0.82 -7.17
CA ASP A 49 18.10 -1.37 -5.92
C ASP A 49 16.89 -1.83 -5.08
N LYS A 50 17.03 -2.94 -4.35
CA LYS A 50 15.99 -3.50 -3.45
C LYS A 50 16.53 -3.56 -2.04
N GLY A 51 15.65 -3.43 -1.05
CA GLY A 51 16.04 -3.57 0.34
C GLY A 51 14.85 -3.64 1.29
N ARG A 52 15.13 -3.53 2.58
CA ARG A 52 14.13 -3.54 3.65
C ARG A 52 14.03 -2.17 4.31
N ALA A 53 12.81 -1.72 4.54
CA ALA A 53 12.46 -0.58 5.35
C ALA A 53 12.13 -1.06 6.76
N GLU A 54 12.70 -0.41 7.76
CA GLU A 54 12.59 -0.83 9.17
C GLU A 54 11.44 -0.10 9.86
N SER A 55 10.85 -0.73 10.86
CA SER A 55 9.87 -0.07 11.72
C SER A 55 10.53 1.11 12.46
N ALA A 56 9.94 2.30 12.37
CA ALA A 56 10.50 3.53 12.96
C ALA A 56 9.49 4.28 13.83
N GLY A 57 8.44 3.59 14.30
CA GLY A 57 7.41 4.15 15.16
C GLY A 57 5.99 3.87 14.67
N ARG A 58 5.06 4.70 15.13
CA ARG A 58 3.64 4.55 14.81
C ARG A 58 3.26 5.33 13.56
N ALA A 59 2.35 4.76 12.77
CA ALA A 59 1.71 5.45 11.67
C ALA A 59 1.07 6.77 12.13
N GLY A 60 1.13 7.82 11.30
CA GLY A 60 0.56 9.13 11.63
C GLY A 60 1.38 9.98 12.60
N GLN A 61 2.52 9.50 13.10
CA GLN A 61 3.46 10.38 13.79
C GLN A 61 3.95 11.48 12.83
N GLY A 62 4.15 12.71 13.33
CA GLY A 62 4.69 13.79 12.50
C GLY A 62 6.05 13.36 11.91
N ALA A 63 6.19 13.45 10.59
CA ALA A 63 7.49 13.27 9.97
C ALA A 63 8.39 14.46 10.34
N PRO A 64 9.71 14.27 10.54
CA PRO A 64 10.64 15.38 10.65
C PRO A 64 10.48 16.33 9.45
N PRO A 65 10.66 17.65 9.63
CA PRO A 65 10.52 18.59 8.54
C PRO A 65 11.46 18.22 7.39
N ALA A 66 10.93 18.22 6.17
CA ALA A 66 11.76 18.04 4.98
C ALA A 66 12.78 19.18 4.91
N ARG A 67 14.07 18.85 4.79
CA ARG A 67 15.10 19.87 4.50
C ARG A 67 14.78 20.56 3.17
N ALA A 68 15.11 21.84 3.06
CA ALA A 68 14.83 22.67 1.89
C ALA A 68 15.34 22.09 0.55
N THR A 69 16.33 21.18 0.59
CA THR A 69 16.92 20.54 -0.58
C THR A 69 16.23 19.25 -1.02
N LEU A 70 15.20 18.78 -0.31
CA LEU A 70 14.45 17.59 -0.68
C LEU A 70 13.23 17.97 -1.51
N SER A 71 13.17 17.48 -2.74
CA SER A 71 12.01 17.66 -3.61
C SER A 71 11.40 16.31 -3.94
N CYS A 72 10.15 16.10 -3.55
CA CYS A 72 9.40 14.89 -3.83
C CYS A 72 8.15 15.20 -4.64
N HIS A 73 7.83 14.35 -5.62
CA HIS A 73 6.70 14.51 -6.50
C HIS A 73 6.09 13.16 -6.88
N SER A 74 4.90 13.21 -7.45
CA SER A 74 4.11 12.05 -7.88
C SER A 74 3.94 10.99 -6.79
N PRO A 75 3.48 11.35 -5.58
CA PRO A 75 3.11 10.35 -4.58
C PRO A 75 1.95 9.51 -5.13
N GLN A 76 2.10 8.19 -5.04
CA GLN A 76 1.11 7.22 -5.46
C GLN A 76 0.90 6.23 -4.34
N LEU A 77 -0.36 5.96 -4.04
CA LEU A 77 -0.75 4.97 -3.05
C LEU A 77 -1.70 4.00 -3.72
N SER A 78 -1.35 2.72 -3.71
CA SER A 78 -2.11 1.65 -4.37
C SER A 78 -2.01 0.36 -3.59
N GLY A 79 -3.13 -0.04 -2.97
CA GLY A 79 -3.22 -1.26 -2.17
C GLY A 79 -2.18 -1.29 -1.04
N ARG A 80 -1.13 -2.10 -1.23
CA ARG A 80 -0.04 -2.28 -0.24
C ARG A 80 1.16 -1.37 -0.51
N VAL A 81 1.15 -0.60 -1.59
CA VAL A 81 2.33 0.10 -2.10
C VAL A 81 2.16 1.60 -1.97
N PHE A 82 3.17 2.25 -1.39
CA PHE A 82 3.39 3.68 -1.52
C PHE A 82 4.60 3.92 -2.41
N ALA A 83 4.46 4.75 -3.44
CA ALA A 83 5.54 5.11 -4.33
C ALA A 83 5.68 6.63 -4.44
N VAL A 84 6.91 7.12 -4.51
CA VAL A 84 7.20 8.54 -4.65
C VAL A 84 8.52 8.71 -5.39
N THR A 85 8.62 9.77 -6.20
CA THR A 85 9.90 10.16 -6.79
C THR A 85 10.47 11.31 -5.97
N CYS A 86 11.67 11.12 -5.43
CA CYS A 86 12.35 12.13 -4.64
C CYS A 86 13.73 12.44 -5.21
N SER A 87 14.17 13.68 -5.03
CA SER A 87 15.51 14.14 -5.35
C SER A 87 16.09 14.88 -4.16
N GLY A 88 17.26 14.46 -3.69
CA GLY A 88 17.95 15.10 -2.57
C GLY A 88 19.31 14.45 -2.30
N GLN A 89 20.12 15.08 -1.45
CA GLN A 89 21.44 14.57 -1.11
C GLN A 89 21.40 13.46 -0.04
N ALA A 90 20.52 13.60 0.95
CA ALA A 90 20.30 12.60 1.99
C ALA A 90 18.84 12.65 2.45
N TYR A 91 18.07 11.62 2.15
CA TYR A 91 16.66 11.54 2.52
C TYR A 91 16.23 10.12 2.82
N ARG A 92 15.10 9.98 3.50
CA ARG A 92 14.44 8.70 3.75
C ARG A 92 13.00 8.79 3.29
N VAL A 93 12.48 7.67 2.81
CA VAL A 93 11.07 7.51 2.45
C VAL A 93 10.40 6.67 3.51
N PHE A 94 9.16 6.99 3.84
CA PHE A 94 8.37 6.21 4.77
C PHE A 94 7.01 5.85 4.19
N VAL A 95 6.46 4.76 4.69
CA VAL A 95 5.07 4.36 4.47
C VAL A 95 4.42 4.11 5.82
N ASP A 96 3.20 4.59 5.96
CA ASP A 96 2.32 4.30 7.08
C ASP A 96 1.38 3.19 6.64
N CYS A 97 1.38 2.08 7.37
CA CYS A 97 0.61 0.89 7.04
C CYS A 97 -0.59 0.72 7.99
N SER A 98 -1.62 -0.01 7.55
CA SER A 98 -2.85 -0.24 8.32
C SER A 98 -2.66 -1.01 9.63
N ASN A 99 -1.51 -1.65 9.84
CA ASN A 99 -1.10 -2.23 11.11
C ASN A 99 -0.62 -1.18 12.14
N ARG A 100 -0.81 0.12 11.87
CA ARG A 100 -0.41 1.25 12.71
C ARG A 100 1.11 1.41 12.86
N VAL A 101 1.90 0.79 12.00
CA VAL A 101 3.36 0.89 11.98
C VAL A 101 3.81 1.81 10.85
N ARG A 102 4.83 2.63 11.12
CA ARG A 102 5.58 3.37 10.11
C ARG A 102 6.85 2.61 9.75
N TYR A 103 7.04 2.33 8.47
CA TYR A 103 8.27 1.75 7.94
C TYR A 103 9.09 2.80 7.20
N VAL A 104 10.40 2.84 7.44
CA VAL A 104 11.31 3.87 6.91
C VAL A 104 12.48 3.22 6.19
N THR A 105 12.78 3.69 4.99
CA THR A 105 13.93 3.21 4.22
C THR A 105 15.26 3.61 4.86
N PRO A 106 16.36 2.91 4.51
CA PRO A 106 17.71 3.45 4.67
C PRO A 106 17.86 4.84 4.03
N VAL A 107 18.97 5.53 4.33
CA VAL A 107 19.26 6.82 3.70
C VAL A 107 19.51 6.60 2.20
N LEU A 108 18.78 7.35 1.39
CA LEU A 108 18.90 7.39 -0.07
C LEU A 108 19.48 8.74 -0.49
N SER A 109 20.07 8.75 -1.68
CA SER A 109 20.67 9.94 -2.29
C SER A 109 20.43 9.97 -3.80
N GLY A 110 20.51 11.17 -4.36
CA GLY A 110 20.25 11.46 -5.76
C GLY A 110 18.76 11.53 -6.07
N THR A 111 18.42 11.35 -7.34
CA THR A 111 17.02 11.24 -7.80
C THR A 111 16.63 9.78 -7.87
N ARG A 112 15.63 9.36 -7.10
CA ARG A 112 15.13 7.98 -7.11
C ARG A 112 13.61 7.93 -7.10
N ARG A 113 13.04 6.99 -7.86
CA ARG A 113 11.66 6.54 -7.71
C ARG A 113 11.63 5.39 -6.72
N VAL A 114 11.11 5.65 -5.54
CA VAL A 114 11.06 4.71 -4.42
C VAL A 114 9.67 4.13 -4.33
N ALA A 115 9.55 2.83 -4.19
CA ALA A 115 8.30 2.16 -3.85
C ALA A 115 8.50 1.31 -2.60
N VAL A 116 7.70 1.56 -1.57
CA VAL A 116 7.70 0.82 -0.31
C VAL A 116 6.41 0.01 -0.22
N VAL A 117 6.53 -1.27 0.12
CA VAL A 117 5.45 -2.24 0.15
C VAL A 117 5.18 -2.64 1.59
N CYS A 118 4.01 -2.27 2.09
CA CYS A 118 3.54 -2.68 3.40
C CYS A 118 3.52 -4.22 3.52
N PRO A 119 3.78 -4.78 4.71
CA PRO A 119 3.80 -6.22 4.94
C PRO A 119 2.52 -6.96 4.50
N ALA A 120 2.60 -8.28 4.35
CA ALA A 120 1.45 -9.09 3.97
C ALA A 120 0.28 -8.90 4.95
N GLY A 121 -0.94 -8.84 4.43
CA GLY A 121 -2.15 -8.59 5.23
C GLY A 121 -2.37 -7.13 5.63
N THR A 122 -1.49 -6.21 5.23
CA THR A 122 -1.61 -4.78 5.55
C THR A 122 -1.65 -3.93 4.29
N THR A 123 -2.26 -2.75 4.36
CA THR A 123 -2.38 -1.79 3.25
C THR A 123 -1.59 -0.53 3.56
N ALA A 124 -1.12 0.14 2.52
CA ALA A 124 -0.56 1.48 2.67
C ALA A 124 -1.73 2.44 2.94
N ILE A 125 -1.63 3.27 3.97
CA ILE A 125 -2.64 4.28 4.31
C ILE A 125 -2.09 5.71 4.20
N GLY A 126 -0.77 5.84 4.18
CA GLY A 126 -0.09 7.10 3.95
C GLY A 126 1.39 6.87 3.67
N GLY A 127 2.10 7.94 3.36
CA GLY A 127 3.52 7.89 3.13
C GLY A 127 4.08 9.25 2.82
N GLY A 128 5.41 9.33 2.80
CA GLY A 128 6.11 10.57 2.53
C GLY A 128 7.61 10.37 2.54
N ALA A 129 8.32 11.49 2.58
CA ALA A 129 9.77 11.48 2.69
C ALA A 129 10.22 12.65 3.55
N PHE A 130 11.37 12.50 4.20
CA PHE A 130 11.99 13.55 4.99
C PHE A 130 13.50 13.56 4.77
N GLY A 131 14.08 14.76 4.89
CA GLY A 131 15.52 14.96 4.76
C GLY A 131 16.24 14.60 6.06
N ARG A 132 17.47 14.12 5.95
CA ARG A 132 18.37 13.99 7.11
C ARG A 132 19.22 15.23 7.26
#